data_AF-A0A1I7SAJ2-F1
#
_entry.id   AF-A0A1I7SAJ2-F1
#
_cell.length_a   1.000
_cell.length_b   1.000
_cell.length_c   1.000
_cell.angle_alpha   90.00
_cell.angle_beta   90.00
_cell.angle_gamma   90.00
#
_symmetry.space_group_name_H-M   'P 1'
#
loop_
_entity.id
_entity.type
_entity.pdbx_description
1 polymer ?
#
loop_
_entity_poly.entity_id
_entity_poly.type
_entity_poly.pdbx_seq_one_letter_code
_entity_poly.pdbx_strand_id
1 'polypeptide(L)'
;MEKSGKKKNDDYVVARLTGKTTVSRKSRRSRISRKTKTSTHNAHKTKTTAPRPNNWNEGIPRKTRLLPPIKPVVHRPRNMILLVRSGESVRNAFPDFARDCFVPTNEHKLRYHINNINLPLSIPRRPHEEFALDPPLTEMGHFQLS
;
A
#
# COMPACT_ATOMS: atom_id res chain seq x y z
N MET A 1 7.64 37.97 48.41
CA MET A 1 6.17 38.16 48.28
C MET A 1 5.83 38.19 46.80
N GLU A 2 4.94 37.29 46.40
CA GLU A 2 4.30 37.22 45.08
C GLU A 2 3.46 38.48 44.79
N LYS A 3 3.31 38.80 43.49
CA LYS A 3 2.03 38.84 42.73
C LYS A 3 2.23 39.69 41.46
N SER A 4 2.29 39.09 40.28
CA SER A 4 1.19 38.57 39.44
C SER A 4 0.65 39.60 38.44
N GLY A 5 0.75 39.28 37.15
CA GLY A 5 -0.41 39.37 36.26
C GLY A 5 -0.27 40.22 34.99
N LYS A 6 -0.22 39.54 33.83
CA LYS A 6 -1.13 39.63 32.65
C LYS A 6 -0.37 39.15 31.41
N LYS A 7 -0.66 37.95 30.91
CA LYS A 7 -1.70 37.59 29.92
C LYS A 7 -1.20 37.68 28.47
N LYS A 8 -1.13 36.48 27.87
CA LYS A 8 -1.46 36.10 26.48
C LYS A 8 -0.65 36.73 25.35
N ASN A 9 -0.01 35.86 24.57
CA ASN A 9 -0.29 35.75 23.14
C ASN A 9 0.03 34.34 22.66
N ASP A 10 -1.03 33.61 22.35
CA ASP A 10 -1.02 32.36 21.61
C ASP A 10 -0.86 32.70 20.12
N ASP A 11 0.37 32.73 19.60
CA ASP A 11 0.61 32.88 18.16
C ASP A 11 0.97 31.52 17.54
N TYR A 12 -0.04 30.67 17.40
CA TYR A 12 0.03 29.50 16.53
C TYR A 12 -0.06 29.96 15.07
N VAL A 13 1.07 29.95 14.36
CA VAL A 13 1.09 30.09 12.88
C VAL A 13 0.64 28.77 12.27
N VAL A 14 -0.67 28.66 11.98
CA VAL A 14 -1.23 27.57 11.17
C VAL A 14 -0.92 27.86 9.71
N ALA A 15 0.13 27.25 9.17
CA ALA A 15 0.38 27.24 7.74
C ALA A 15 -0.66 26.34 7.02
N ARG A 16 -1.80 26.93 6.64
CA ARG A 16 -2.68 26.39 5.60
C ARG A 16 -2.05 26.71 4.23
N LEU A 17 -1.44 25.72 3.59
CA LEU A 17 -1.13 25.80 2.16
C LEU A 17 -1.97 24.79 1.39
N THR A 18 -3.10 25.29 0.91
CA THR A 18 -3.90 24.73 -0.17
C THR A 18 -3.13 24.86 -1.48
N GLY A 19 -2.74 23.74 -2.10
CA GLY A 19 -2.13 23.72 -3.42
C GLY A 19 -2.63 22.54 -4.24
N LYS A 20 -3.71 22.75 -5.00
CA LYS A 20 -4.16 21.83 -6.06
C LYS A 20 -3.15 21.92 -7.21
N THR A 21 -2.43 20.83 -7.50
CA THR A 21 -1.72 20.67 -8.77
C THR A 21 -2.44 19.62 -9.62
N THR A 22 -3.25 20.12 -10.55
CA THR A 22 -3.79 19.33 -11.66
C THR A 22 -2.70 19.13 -12.70
N VAL A 23 -2.17 17.92 -12.83
CA VAL A 23 -1.37 17.55 -14.01
C VAL A 23 -2.12 16.51 -14.83
N SER A 24 -2.22 16.89 -16.10
CA SER A 24 -3.04 16.32 -17.16
C SER A 24 -2.78 14.84 -17.44
N ARG A 25 -3.89 14.14 -17.70
CA ARG A 25 -3.99 12.73 -18.04
C ARG A 25 -4.00 12.59 -19.56
N LYS A 26 -2.98 11.96 -20.17
CA LYS A 26 -3.08 10.97 -21.29
C LYS A 26 -1.74 10.74 -22.01
N SER A 27 -1.37 9.46 -22.13
CA SER A 27 -0.76 8.85 -23.34
C SER A 27 -0.71 7.33 -23.12
N ARG A 28 -1.81 6.62 -23.41
CA ARG A 28 -2.07 5.80 -24.62
C ARG A 28 -1.11 4.60 -24.79
N ARG A 29 -1.50 3.53 -24.12
CA ARG A 29 -1.25 2.10 -24.38
C ARG A 29 -0.91 1.76 -25.85
N SER A 30 0.21 1.06 -26.07
CA SER A 30 0.37 0.12 -27.19
C SER A 30 0.61 -1.27 -26.60
N ARG A 31 -0.35 -2.19 -26.80
CA ARG A 31 -0.26 -3.58 -26.36
C ARG A 31 0.07 -4.39 -27.60
N ILE A 32 1.31 -4.84 -27.72
CA ILE A 32 1.76 -5.72 -28.79
C ILE A 32 1.03 -7.06 -28.63
N SER A 33 0.13 -7.35 -29.56
CA SER A 33 -0.60 -8.61 -29.67
C SER A 33 0.27 -9.61 -30.44
N ARG A 34 0.95 -10.54 -29.75
CA ARG A 34 1.53 -11.71 -30.41
C ARG A 34 0.45 -12.78 -30.57
N LYS A 35 -0.01 -12.94 -31.81
CA LYS A 35 -0.81 -14.07 -32.29
C LYS A 35 -0.07 -15.38 -31.99
N THR A 36 -0.68 -16.27 -31.23
CA THR A 36 -0.29 -17.68 -31.18
C THR A 36 -0.78 -18.36 -32.47
N LYS A 37 0.15 -18.97 -33.20
CA LYS A 37 -0.16 -19.82 -34.37
C LYS A 37 -0.66 -21.16 -33.83
N THR A 38 -1.96 -21.44 -33.94
CA THR A 38 -2.50 -22.78 -33.71
C THR A 38 -2.20 -23.66 -34.92
N SER A 39 -1.41 -24.70 -34.66
CA SER A 39 -1.10 -25.81 -35.55
C SER A 39 -2.38 -26.52 -36.02
N THR A 40 -2.52 -26.69 -37.34
CA THR A 40 -3.60 -27.45 -37.97
C THR A 40 -3.27 -28.94 -37.93
N HIS A 41 -4.02 -29.72 -37.15
CA HIS A 41 -4.02 -31.17 -37.27
C HIS A 41 -4.82 -31.59 -38.51
N ASN A 42 -4.17 -32.41 -39.35
CA ASN A 42 -4.71 -32.95 -40.59
C ASN A 42 -5.92 -33.86 -40.36
N ALA A 43 -6.91 -33.69 -41.24
CA ALA A 43 -8.07 -34.53 -41.39
C ALA A 43 -7.69 -35.92 -41.92
N HIS A 44 -8.34 -36.96 -41.43
CA HIS A 44 -8.89 -38.07 -42.23
C HIS A 44 -9.78 -38.92 -41.32
N LYS A 45 -11.10 -38.80 -41.48
CA LYS A 45 -12.06 -39.83 -41.04
C LYS A 45 -13.08 -40.06 -42.14
N THR A 46 -13.27 -41.35 -42.39
CA THR A 46 -13.96 -41.99 -43.50
C THR A 46 -15.46 -41.66 -43.54
N LYS A 47 -15.99 -41.48 -44.75
CA LYS A 47 -17.43 -41.38 -45.03
C LYS A 47 -18.05 -42.78 -44.92
N THR A 48 -18.88 -43.00 -43.91
CA THR A 48 -19.82 -44.12 -43.86
C THR A 48 -21.23 -43.57 -43.89
N THR A 49 -21.92 -43.76 -45.02
CA THR A 49 -23.34 -43.44 -45.20
C THR A 49 -24.20 -44.53 -44.56
N ALA A 50 -24.79 -44.22 -43.41
CA ALA A 50 -25.94 -44.95 -42.88
C ALA A 50 -27.20 -44.07 -43.07
N PRO A 51 -28.34 -44.61 -43.52
CA PRO A 51 -29.57 -43.84 -43.64
C PRO A 51 -30.04 -43.39 -42.25
N ARG A 52 -30.42 -42.11 -42.17
CA ARG A 52 -30.88 -41.44 -40.95
C ARG A 52 -32.31 -41.89 -40.64
N PRO A 53 -32.65 -42.30 -39.41
CA PRO A 53 -34.05 -42.51 -39.05
C PRO A 53 -34.80 -41.17 -39.11
N ASN A 54 -36.03 -41.21 -39.61
CA ASN A 54 -36.93 -40.06 -39.68
C ASN A 54 -37.21 -39.55 -38.26
N ASN A 55 -36.55 -38.47 -37.86
CA ASN A 55 -36.92 -37.74 -36.66
C ASN A 55 -38.24 -37.01 -36.92
N TRP A 56 -39.31 -37.54 -36.34
CA TRP A 56 -40.50 -36.78 -35.95
C TRP A 56 -40.06 -35.53 -35.18
N ASN A 57 -40.09 -34.39 -35.85
CA ASN A 57 -40.13 -33.08 -35.22
C ASN A 57 -41.46 -32.45 -35.59
N GLU A 58 -42.55 -33.04 -35.08
CA GLU A 58 -43.80 -32.32 -34.96
C GLU A 58 -43.61 -31.19 -33.95
N GLY A 59 -43.71 -29.97 -34.49
CA GLY A 59 -44.05 -28.71 -33.84
C GLY A 59 -44.23 -28.72 -32.33
N ILE A 60 -43.13 -28.51 -31.60
CA ILE A 60 -43.20 -27.82 -30.32
C ILE A 60 -42.38 -26.55 -30.47
N PRO A 61 -42.99 -25.36 -30.57
CA PRO A 61 -42.24 -24.12 -30.43
C PRO A 61 -41.73 -24.11 -28.98
N ARG A 62 -40.48 -24.53 -28.79
CA ARG A 62 -39.77 -24.27 -27.54
C ARG A 62 -39.69 -22.75 -27.44
N LYS A 63 -40.59 -22.15 -26.66
CA LYS A 63 -40.36 -20.82 -26.07
C LYS A 63 -39.13 -20.97 -25.18
N THR A 64 -37.95 -20.91 -25.77
CA THR A 64 -36.71 -20.66 -25.05
C THR A 64 -36.88 -19.26 -24.48
N ARG A 65 -37.35 -19.19 -23.23
CA ARG A 65 -37.31 -17.97 -22.43
C ARG A 65 -35.82 -17.68 -22.26
N LEU A 66 -35.26 -16.90 -23.18
CA LEU A 66 -33.88 -16.46 -23.12
C LEU A 66 -33.72 -15.81 -21.74
N LEU A 67 -32.90 -16.41 -20.89
CA LEU A 67 -32.52 -15.77 -19.63
C LEU A 67 -31.96 -14.39 -20.00
N PRO A 68 -32.35 -13.32 -19.30
CA PRO A 68 -31.79 -12.01 -19.58
C PRO A 68 -30.27 -12.13 -19.54
N PRO A 69 -29.54 -11.49 -20.47
CA PRO A 69 -28.10 -11.57 -20.48
C PRO A 69 -27.57 -11.16 -19.12
N ILE A 70 -26.74 -12.01 -18.51
CA ILE A 70 -26.08 -11.71 -17.24
C ILE A 70 -25.23 -10.47 -17.49
N LYS A 71 -25.69 -9.32 -17.01
CA LYS A 71 -24.93 -8.08 -17.12
C LYS A 71 -23.65 -8.27 -16.30
N PRO A 72 -22.46 -8.01 -16.86
CA PRO A 72 -21.24 -8.09 -16.08
C PRO A 72 -21.37 -7.11 -14.91
N VAL A 73 -21.15 -7.60 -13.70
CA VAL A 73 -21.10 -6.76 -12.51
C VAL A 73 -19.88 -5.86 -12.65
N VAL A 74 -20.11 -4.60 -13.00
CA VAL A 74 -19.04 -3.60 -13.07
C VAL A 74 -18.68 -3.20 -11.65
N HIS A 75 -17.68 -3.87 -11.07
CA HIS A 75 -17.08 -3.44 -9.82
C HIS A 75 -16.38 -2.09 -10.05
N ARG A 76 -16.95 -1.02 -9.49
CA ARG A 76 -16.29 0.28 -9.44
C ARG A 76 -15.31 0.27 -8.26
N PRO A 77 -14.05 0.66 -8.45
CA PRO A 77 -13.13 0.81 -7.32
C PRO A 77 -13.71 1.85 -6.35
N ARG A 78 -13.73 1.52 -5.07
CA ARG A 78 -14.11 2.44 -4.00
C ARG A 78 -12.86 3.04 -3.40
N ASN A 79 -12.94 4.31 -3.02
CA ASN A 79 -11.88 4.92 -2.21
C ASN A 79 -11.93 4.27 -0.82
N MET A 80 -10.77 3.83 -0.35
CA MET A 80 -10.59 3.28 0.99
C MET A 80 -9.70 4.20 1.80
N ILE A 81 -10.05 4.41 3.06
CA ILE A 81 -9.20 5.10 4.04
C ILE A 81 -8.69 4.02 4.99
N LEU A 82 -7.37 3.85 5.04
CA LEU A 82 -6.71 2.99 6.01
C LEU A 82 -6.13 3.84 7.14
N LEU A 83 -6.37 3.41 8.37
CA LEU A 83 -5.75 3.98 9.57
C LEU A 83 -4.76 2.94 10.09
N VAL A 84 -3.49 3.31 10.17
CA VAL A 84 -2.39 2.42 10.57
C VAL A 84 -1.64 3.09 11.71
N ARG A 85 -1.40 2.36 12.78
CA ARG A 85 -0.56 2.81 13.91
C ARG A 85 0.92 2.67 13.52
N SER A 86 1.79 3.50 14.07
CA SER A 86 3.23 3.32 13.96
C SER A 86 3.66 1.94 14.50
N GLY A 87 4.78 1.44 14.00
CA GLY A 87 5.45 0.26 14.55
C GLY A 87 6.01 0.50 15.96
N GLU A 88 6.73 -0.50 16.48
CA GLU A 88 7.43 -0.41 17.75
C GLU A 88 8.45 0.75 17.78
N SER A 89 8.40 1.53 18.86
CA SER A 89 9.33 2.65 19.10
C SER A 89 10.38 2.28 20.15
N VAL A 90 11.60 2.81 20.00
CA VAL A 90 12.66 2.61 21.00
C VAL A 90 12.27 3.09 22.39
N ARG A 91 11.35 4.06 22.53
CA ARG A 91 10.86 4.50 23.86
C ARG A 91 10.23 3.37 24.66
N ASN A 92 9.51 2.46 23.98
CA ASN A 92 8.81 1.37 24.65
C ASN A 92 9.74 0.17 24.91
N ALA A 93 10.64 -0.12 23.96
CA ALA A 93 11.55 -1.25 24.06
C ALA A 93 12.80 -0.94 24.93
N PHE A 94 13.23 0.32 24.94
CA PHE A 94 14.46 0.80 25.58
C PHE A 94 14.23 2.14 26.30
N PRO A 95 13.66 2.12 27.53
CA PRO A 95 13.33 3.34 28.27
C PRO A 95 14.51 4.30 28.48
N ASP A 96 15.71 3.76 28.65
CA ASP A 96 16.96 4.52 28.86
C ASP A 96 17.77 4.73 27.56
N PHE A 97 17.14 4.61 26.39
CA PHE A 97 17.77 4.72 25.06
C PHE A 97 18.74 5.90 24.94
N ALA A 98 18.30 7.11 25.33
CA ALA A 98 19.10 8.32 25.17
C ALA A 98 20.37 8.31 26.03
N ARG A 99 20.34 7.64 27.19
CA ARG A 99 21.50 7.52 28.08
C ARG A 99 22.45 6.42 27.61
N ASP A 100 21.88 5.28 27.23
CA ASP A 100 22.67 4.06 26.98
C ASP A 100 23.27 4.03 25.56
N CYS A 101 22.67 4.73 24.61
CA CYS A 101 23.08 4.71 23.20
C CYS A 101 23.84 5.97 22.75
N PHE A 102 23.94 7.02 23.57
CA PHE A 102 24.70 8.22 23.25
C PHE A 102 25.92 8.33 24.16
N VAL A 103 27.08 7.94 23.63
CA VAL A 103 28.33 7.87 24.40
C VAL A 103 29.15 9.14 24.17
N PRO A 104 29.71 9.76 25.22
CA PRO A 104 30.61 10.89 25.08
C PRO A 104 31.88 10.49 24.32
N THR A 105 32.27 11.33 23.38
CA THR A 105 33.55 11.25 22.67
C THR A 105 34.52 12.30 23.21
N ASN A 106 35.80 12.15 22.89
CA ASN A 106 36.88 13.04 23.34
C ASN A 106 36.67 14.53 22.97
N GLU A 107 35.75 14.84 22.05
CA GLU A 107 35.45 16.21 21.59
C GLU A 107 34.26 16.87 22.31
N HIS A 108 33.86 16.39 23.49
CA HIS A 108 32.62 16.82 24.18
C HIS A 108 31.34 16.62 23.34
N LYS A 109 31.39 15.78 22.31
CA LYS A 109 30.24 15.42 21.48
C LYS A 109 29.74 14.05 21.88
N LEU A 110 28.41 13.89 21.94
CA LEU A 110 27.79 12.58 22.07
C LEU A 110 27.71 11.91 20.70
N ARG A 111 28.10 10.64 20.63
CA ARG A 111 27.98 9.83 19.42
C ARG A 111 27.03 8.67 19.66
N TYR A 112 26.16 8.43 18.69
CA TYR A 112 25.27 7.28 18.71
C TYR A 112 26.07 5.98 18.57
N HIS A 113 25.78 5.04 19.45
CA HIS A 113 26.36 3.72 19.52
C HIS A 113 25.26 2.67 19.64
N ILE A 114 25.42 1.58 18.89
CA ILE A 114 24.44 0.49 18.81
C ILE A 114 24.92 -0.63 19.72
N ASN A 115 24.19 -0.89 20.80
CA ASN A 115 24.48 -1.94 21.76
C ASN A 115 23.49 -3.13 21.68
N ASN A 116 22.45 -3.05 20.84
CA ASN A 116 21.42 -4.06 20.66
C ASN A 116 20.99 -4.12 19.20
N ILE A 117 20.74 -5.33 18.67
CA ILE A 117 20.35 -5.54 17.27
C ILE A 117 18.98 -4.95 16.91
N ASN A 118 18.11 -4.74 17.90
CA ASN A 118 16.79 -4.14 17.68
C ASN A 118 16.83 -2.59 17.69
N LEU A 119 18.00 -1.98 17.93
CA LEU A 119 18.17 -0.54 17.80
C LEU A 119 18.43 -0.14 16.35
N PRO A 120 18.00 1.07 15.95
CA PRO A 120 18.14 1.53 14.58
C PRO A 120 19.62 1.58 14.15
N LEU A 121 19.92 1.10 12.94
CA LEU A 121 21.30 1.08 12.42
C LEU A 121 21.92 2.47 12.25
N SER A 122 21.09 3.50 12.12
CA SER A 122 21.54 4.89 12.08
C SER A 122 20.41 5.81 12.53
N ILE A 123 20.79 7.00 13.02
CA ILE A 123 19.84 8.03 13.45
C ILE A 123 20.09 9.33 12.69
N PRO A 124 19.05 10.16 12.48
CA PRO A 124 19.20 11.48 11.87
C PRO A 124 20.09 12.40 12.72
N ARG A 125 20.79 13.34 12.08
CA ARG A 125 21.59 14.35 12.78
C ARG A 125 20.67 15.38 13.43
N ARG A 126 20.54 15.33 14.75
CA ARG A 126 19.84 16.32 15.60
C ARG A 126 20.34 16.23 17.05
N PRO A 127 20.06 17.23 17.90
CA PRO A 127 20.39 17.18 19.33
C PRO A 127 19.85 15.91 20.01
N HIS A 128 20.65 15.32 20.90
CA HIS A 128 20.31 14.03 21.52
C HIS A 128 19.05 14.12 22.40
N GLU A 129 18.79 15.30 22.99
CA GLU A 129 17.63 15.59 23.83
C GLU A 129 16.32 15.46 23.05
N GLU A 130 16.33 15.76 21.74
CA GLU A 130 15.12 15.66 20.90
C GLU A 130 14.62 14.23 20.76
N PHE A 131 15.49 13.24 20.88
CA PHE A 131 15.10 11.82 20.81
C PHE A 131 14.28 11.37 22.03
N ALA A 132 14.36 12.09 23.15
CA ALA A 132 13.51 11.81 24.32
C ALA A 132 12.04 12.20 24.07
N LEU A 133 11.80 13.18 23.19
CA LEU A 133 10.45 13.61 22.81
C LEU A 133 9.94 12.83 21.60
N ASP A 134 10.80 12.65 20.60
CA ASP A 134 10.48 12.00 19.35
C ASP A 134 11.40 10.79 19.10
N PRO A 135 11.12 9.65 19.76
CA PRO A 135 11.95 8.45 19.66
C PRO A 135 11.82 7.78 18.28
N PRO A 136 12.90 7.24 17.71
CA PRO A 136 12.84 6.50 16.46
C PRO A 136 12.08 5.17 16.63
N LEU A 137 11.85 4.50 15.51
CA LEU A 137 11.41 3.11 15.53
C LEU A 137 12.58 2.17 15.85
N THR A 138 12.27 1.02 16.40
CA THR A 138 13.20 -0.11 16.47
C THR A 138 13.34 -0.75 15.09
N GLU A 139 14.35 -1.61 14.90
CA GLU A 139 14.45 -2.42 13.68
C GLU A 139 13.22 -3.35 13.52
N MET A 140 12.69 -3.88 14.62
CA MET A 140 11.41 -4.59 14.62
C MET A 140 10.24 -3.69 14.22
N GLY A 141 10.20 -2.44 14.69
CA GLY A 141 9.21 -1.45 14.28
C GLY A 141 9.27 -1.14 12.78
N HIS A 142 10.47 -1.10 12.20
CA HIS A 142 10.65 -1.00 10.76
C HIS A 142 10.16 -2.26 10.02
N PHE A 143 10.48 -3.46 10.53
CA PHE A 143 10.02 -4.74 9.96
C PHE A 143 8.49 -4.90 9.95
N GLN A 144 7.80 -4.37 10.96
CA GLN A 144 6.33 -4.39 11.02
C GLN A 144 5.66 -3.53 9.94
N LEU A 145 6.38 -2.53 9.43
CA LEU A 145 5.86 -1.55 8.47
C LEU A 145 6.31 -1.82 7.02
N SER A 146 7.28 -2.71 6.83
CA SER A 146 7.77 -3.15 5.50
C SER A 146 6.84 -4.20 4.89
#